data_AF-A0A967NGP0-F1
#
_entry.id   AF-A0A967NGP0-F1
#
_cell.length_a   1.000
_cell.length_b   1.000
_cell.length_c   1.000
_cell.angle_alpha   90.00
_cell.angle_beta   90.00
_cell.angle_gamma   90.00
#
_symmetry.space_group_name_H-M   'P 1'
#
loop_
_entity.id
_entity.type
_entity.pdbx_description
1 polymer ?
#
loop_
_entity_poly.entity_id
_entity_poly.type
_entity_poly.pdbx_seq_one_letter_code
_entity_poly.pdbx_strand_id
1 'polypeptide(L)'
;MTARIALLLAFVLGATAARGEEEPVILEHDPFARPAALAGAAPGSGASRASAASRASAASLGSAELRATVVAGSESMANVDGVIVKMGEELNGYRLVEVGDRRAVFEREGARRILYMD
;
A
#
# COMPACT_ATOMS: atom_id res chain seq x y z
N MET A 1 27.67 75.16 -27.57
CA MET A 1 28.96 74.57 -28.04
C MET A 1 29.69 74.15 -26.78
N THR A 2 29.99 72.89 -26.44
CA THR A 2 30.29 71.68 -27.22
C THR A 2 30.12 70.47 -26.29
N ALA A 3 29.62 69.36 -26.84
CA ALA A 3 29.46 68.07 -26.19
C ALA A 3 30.78 67.44 -25.72
N ARG A 4 30.75 66.60 -24.66
CA ARG A 4 31.57 65.37 -24.57
C ARG A 4 30.85 64.27 -23.80
N ILE A 5 30.54 63.23 -24.56
CA ILE A 5 30.07 61.89 -24.20
C ILE A 5 31.29 61.03 -23.83
N ALA A 6 31.19 60.20 -22.77
CA ALA A 6 31.83 58.88 -22.62
C ALA A 6 31.41 58.31 -21.24
N LEU A 7 30.52 57.33 -21.09
CA LEU A 7 30.53 55.92 -21.53
C LEU A 7 31.22 54.98 -20.51
N LEU A 8 30.40 54.07 -19.94
CA LEU A 8 30.70 52.71 -19.40
C LEU A 8 31.63 52.63 -18.15
N LEU A 9 31.40 51.75 -17.17
CA LEU A 9 31.15 50.32 -17.29
C LEU A 9 30.39 49.78 -16.06
N ALA A 10 29.42 48.90 -16.32
CA ALA A 10 28.68 48.14 -15.32
C ALA A 10 29.55 47.04 -14.69
N PHE A 11 29.52 46.94 -13.36
CA PHE A 11 30.15 45.86 -12.61
C PHE A 11 29.09 44.78 -12.34
N VAL A 12 28.97 43.82 -13.26
CA VAL A 12 28.22 42.57 -13.02
C VAL A 12 29.26 41.46 -12.96
N LEU A 13 29.79 41.20 -11.76
CA LEU A 13 30.64 40.05 -11.51
C LEU A 13 29.75 38.88 -11.08
N GLY A 14 29.64 37.91 -11.98
CA GLY A 14 28.77 36.75 -11.87
C GLY A 14 29.10 35.86 -10.68
N ALA A 15 28.05 35.44 -9.98
CA ALA A 15 28.07 34.26 -9.14
C ALA A 15 28.20 33.03 -10.06
N THR A 16 29.40 32.45 -10.14
CA THR A 16 29.57 31.14 -10.76
C THR A 16 28.99 30.12 -9.78
N ALA A 17 27.77 29.65 -10.07
CA ALA A 17 27.25 28.48 -9.41
C ALA A 17 28.14 27.30 -9.81
N ALA A 18 29.00 26.85 -8.90
CA ALA A 18 29.66 25.55 -9.00
C ALA A 18 28.55 24.50 -9.03
N ARG A 19 28.15 24.11 -10.25
CA ARG A 19 27.26 22.99 -10.48
C ARG A 19 28.10 21.75 -10.19
N GLY A 20 27.96 21.19 -9.01
CA GLY A 20 28.52 19.90 -8.67
C GLY A 20 28.01 18.90 -9.71
N GLU A 21 28.92 18.41 -10.54
CA GLU A 21 28.64 17.26 -11.40
C GLU A 21 28.62 16.04 -10.48
N GLU A 22 27.47 15.78 -9.87
CA GLU A 22 27.20 14.50 -9.23
C GLU A 22 27.15 13.46 -10.34
N GLU A 23 28.29 12.80 -10.56
CA GLU A 23 28.40 11.68 -11.48
C GLU A 23 27.34 10.64 -11.05
N PRO A 24 26.39 10.27 -11.93
CA PRO A 24 25.32 9.37 -11.55
C PRO A 24 25.95 8.05 -11.15
N VAL A 25 25.71 7.62 -9.90
CA VAL A 25 26.09 6.29 -9.44
C VAL A 25 25.23 5.29 -10.21
N ILE A 26 25.78 4.75 -11.29
CA ILE A 26 25.13 3.68 -12.07
C ILE A 26 25.34 2.39 -11.28
N LEU A 27 24.26 1.87 -10.69
CA LEU A 27 24.28 0.54 -10.10
C LEU A 27 24.37 -0.48 -11.25
N GLU A 28 25.41 -1.31 -11.24
CA GLU A 28 25.52 -2.46 -12.17
C GLU A 28 24.34 -3.42 -12.03
N HIS A 29 23.74 -3.49 -10.83
CA HIS A 29 22.56 -4.29 -10.54
C HIS A 29 21.59 -3.51 -9.64
N ASP A 30 20.50 -3.02 -10.21
CA ASP A 30 19.43 -2.33 -9.47
C ASP A 30 18.36 -3.37 -9.02
N PRO A 31 18.28 -3.72 -7.72
CA PRO A 31 17.30 -4.68 -7.20
C PRO A 31 15.85 -4.15 -7.26
N PHE A 32 15.66 -2.86 -7.54
CA PHE A 32 14.35 -2.23 -7.73
C PHE A 32 14.04 -1.96 -9.20
N ALA A 33 14.96 -2.27 -10.12
CA ALA A 33 14.70 -2.16 -11.55
C ALA A 33 13.55 -3.10 -11.92
N ARG A 34 12.55 -2.54 -12.61
CA ARG A 34 11.40 -3.30 -13.07
C ARG A 34 11.88 -4.35 -14.08
N PRO A 35 11.60 -5.65 -13.87
CA PRO A 35 11.92 -6.67 -14.85
C PRO A 35 11.35 -6.30 -16.22
N ALA A 36 12.13 -6.46 -17.30
CA ALA A 36 11.69 -6.15 -18.66
C ALA A 36 10.39 -6.87 -19.04
N ALA A 37 10.15 -8.05 -18.48
CA ALA A 37 8.90 -8.81 -18.62
C ALA A 37 7.64 -8.07 -18.13
N LEU A 38 7.78 -7.10 -17.22
CA LEU A 38 6.68 -6.31 -16.64
C LEU A 38 6.56 -4.90 -17.26
N ALA A 39 7.48 -4.50 -18.14
CA ALA A 39 7.54 -3.14 -18.69
C ALA A 39 6.37 -2.79 -19.65
N GLY A 40 5.60 -3.79 -20.10
CA GLY A 40 4.45 -3.60 -21.00
C GLY A 40 3.07 -3.73 -20.34
N ALA A 41 2.99 -4.01 -19.04
CA ALA A 41 1.70 -4.11 -18.35
C ALA A 41 1.16 -2.70 -18.05
N ALA A 42 0.28 -2.21 -18.90
CA ALA A 42 -0.53 -1.03 -18.60
C ALA A 42 -1.29 -1.26 -17.28
N PRO A 43 -1.44 -0.25 -16.41
CA PRO A 43 -2.31 -0.34 -15.24
C PRO A 43 -3.76 -0.33 -15.72
N GLY A 44 -4.23 -1.49 -16.16
CA GLY A 44 -5.50 -1.68 -16.83
C GLY A 44 -6.42 -2.58 -16.03
N SER A 45 -7.42 -1.94 -15.43
CA SER A 45 -8.71 -2.53 -15.05
C SER A 45 -8.68 -3.57 -13.92
N GLY A 46 -8.82 -3.08 -12.69
CA GLY A 46 -9.31 -3.86 -11.55
C GLY A 46 -10.77 -4.26 -11.71
N ALA A 47 -11.09 -4.95 -12.81
CA ALA A 47 -12.39 -5.57 -13.02
C ALA A 47 -12.61 -6.66 -11.95
N SER A 48 -13.43 -6.30 -10.97
CA SER A 48 -14.25 -7.20 -10.14
C SER A 48 -13.56 -8.44 -9.56
N ARG A 49 -12.66 -8.25 -8.59
CA ARG A 49 -12.35 -9.32 -7.61
C ARG A 49 -13.55 -9.67 -6.72
N ALA A 50 -14.59 -8.85 -6.71
CA ALA A 50 -15.83 -9.11 -5.98
C ALA A 50 -16.56 -10.37 -6.47
N SER A 51 -16.37 -10.77 -7.74
CA SER A 51 -17.00 -11.99 -8.27
C SER A 51 -16.30 -13.29 -7.87
N ALA A 52 -15.05 -13.24 -7.41
CA ALA A 52 -14.34 -14.42 -6.88
C ALA A 52 -14.60 -14.63 -5.38
N ALA A 53 -14.83 -13.55 -4.63
CA ALA A 53 -15.21 -13.60 -3.22
C ALA A 53 -16.58 -14.27 -2.98
N SER A 54 -17.48 -14.24 -3.97
CA SER A 54 -18.78 -14.90 -3.88
C SER A 54 -18.72 -16.44 -3.98
N ARG A 55 -17.56 -17.03 -4.29
CA ARG A 55 -17.38 -18.50 -4.40
C ARG A 55 -16.39 -19.09 -3.41
N ALA A 56 -15.78 -18.27 -2.54
CA ALA A 56 -15.15 -18.75 -1.31
C ALA A 56 -16.28 -18.99 -0.29
N SER A 57 -17.03 -20.06 -0.49
CA SER A 57 -16.79 -21.36 0.15
C SER A 57 -17.58 -21.40 1.44
N ALA A 58 -18.65 -22.21 1.43
CA ALA A 58 -19.46 -22.58 2.57
C ALA A 58 -18.68 -23.43 3.60
N ALA A 59 -17.40 -23.14 3.81
CA ALA A 59 -16.58 -23.72 4.84
C ALA A 59 -16.97 -23.07 6.18
N SER A 60 -17.30 -23.90 7.15
CA SER A 60 -17.55 -23.45 8.52
C SER A 60 -16.30 -22.72 9.05
N LEU A 61 -16.51 -21.65 9.83
CA LEU A 61 -15.47 -20.99 10.62
C LEU A 61 -14.70 -21.94 11.56
N GLY A 62 -15.20 -23.17 11.75
CA GLY A 62 -14.52 -24.23 12.50
C GLY A 62 -13.19 -24.70 11.90
N SER A 63 -13.02 -24.61 10.57
CA SER A 63 -11.80 -25.03 9.86
C SER A 63 -11.07 -23.87 9.18
N ALA A 64 -11.48 -22.63 9.47
CA ALA A 64 -10.92 -21.44 8.84
C ALA A 64 -9.58 -21.05 9.48
N GLU A 65 -8.62 -20.63 8.66
CA GLU A 65 -7.29 -20.21 9.07
C GLU A 65 -7.23 -18.67 9.19
N LEU A 66 -6.77 -18.16 10.33
CA LEU A 66 -6.47 -16.73 10.48
C LEU A 66 -5.06 -16.46 9.93
N ARG A 67 -4.97 -15.75 8.81
CA ARG A 67 -3.71 -15.49 8.11
C ARG A 67 -3.04 -14.18 8.48
N ALA A 68 -3.82 -13.18 8.85
CA ALA A 68 -3.31 -11.88 9.28
C ALA A 68 -4.36 -11.09 10.06
N THR A 69 -3.90 -10.15 10.89
CA THR A 69 -4.74 -9.13 11.53
C THR A 69 -4.17 -7.73 11.30
N VAL A 70 -5.05 -6.75 11.22
CA VAL A 70 -4.73 -5.32 11.27
C VAL A 70 -5.46 -4.73 12.46
N VAL A 71 -4.71 -4.26 13.46
CA VAL A 71 -5.28 -3.67 14.68
C VAL A 71 -5.28 -2.15 14.53
N ALA A 72 -6.46 -1.58 14.25
CA ALA A 72 -6.65 -0.16 13.94
C ALA A 72 -7.95 0.40 14.59
N GLY A 73 -8.27 -0.02 15.81
CA GLY A 73 -9.48 0.42 16.51
C GLY A 73 -10.75 0.01 15.76
N SER A 74 -11.59 0.98 15.38
CA SER A 74 -12.81 0.73 14.59
C SER A 74 -12.53 0.20 13.18
N GLU A 75 -11.36 0.51 12.62
CA GLU A 75 -10.94 0.08 11.28
C GLU A 75 -10.16 -1.23 11.30
N SER A 76 -10.24 -1.99 12.39
CA SER A 76 -9.53 -3.27 12.47
C SER A 76 -10.08 -4.28 11.47
N MET A 77 -9.20 -5.16 11.00
CA MET A 77 -9.51 -6.14 9.95
C MET A 77 -8.85 -7.48 10.25
N ALA A 78 -9.47 -8.55 9.78
CA ALA A 78 -8.91 -9.90 9.82
C ALA A 78 -8.86 -10.50 8.40
N ASN A 79 -7.79 -11.21 8.07
CA ASN A 79 -7.69 -12.02 6.87
C ASN A 79 -7.93 -13.48 7.24
N VAL A 80 -9.09 -14.02 6.87
CA VAL A 80 -9.52 -15.39 7.15
C VAL A 80 -9.60 -16.16 5.84
N ASP A 81 -8.79 -17.19 5.66
CA ASP A 81 -8.69 -17.98 4.41
C ASP A 81 -8.45 -17.13 3.13
N GLY A 82 -7.87 -15.93 3.27
CA GLY A 82 -7.68 -15.00 2.15
C GLY A 82 -8.81 -13.95 1.99
N VAL A 83 -9.87 -14.04 2.78
CA VAL A 83 -10.98 -13.08 2.81
C VAL A 83 -10.70 -12.02 3.88
N ILE A 84 -10.67 -10.76 3.47
CA ILE A 84 -10.53 -9.62 4.39
C ILE A 84 -11.92 -9.29 4.94
N VAL A 85 -12.06 -9.31 6.27
CA VAL A 85 -13.29 -9.01 7.00
C VAL A 85 -13.01 -7.81 7.91
N LYS A 86 -13.85 -6.79 7.85
CA LYS A 86 -13.78 -5.61 8.72
C LYS A 86 -14.57 -5.80 10.01
N MET A 87 -14.25 -5.01 11.03
CA MET A 87 -15.08 -4.93 12.25
C MET A 87 -16.57 -4.76 11.89
N GLY A 88 -17.42 -5.62 12.44
CA GLY A 88 -18.86 -5.60 12.22
C GLY A 88 -19.34 -6.31 10.94
N GLU A 89 -18.46 -6.69 10.01
CA GLU A 89 -18.83 -7.50 8.84
C GLU A 89 -19.04 -8.96 9.23
N GLU A 90 -19.79 -9.68 8.40
CA GLU A 90 -20.11 -11.09 8.60
C GLU A 90 -19.35 -12.00 7.63
N LEU A 91 -18.85 -13.12 8.15
CA LEU A 91 -18.26 -14.21 7.40
C LEU A 91 -18.92 -15.52 7.84
N ASN A 92 -19.52 -16.26 6.91
CA ASN A 92 -20.20 -17.54 7.18
C ASN A 92 -21.26 -17.45 8.31
N GLY A 93 -21.94 -16.31 8.40
CA GLY A 93 -22.95 -16.01 9.42
C GLY A 93 -22.39 -15.62 10.79
N TYR A 94 -21.09 -15.44 10.93
CA TYR A 94 -20.49 -14.88 12.15
C TYR A 94 -20.00 -13.46 11.91
N ARG A 95 -20.31 -12.56 12.84
CA ARG A 95 -19.87 -11.17 12.84
C ARG A 95 -18.49 -11.04 13.47
N LEU A 96 -17.58 -10.29 12.85
CA LEU A 96 -16.31 -9.92 13.47
C LEU A 96 -16.56 -8.86 14.55
N VAL A 97 -16.30 -9.19 15.81
CA VAL A 97 -16.59 -8.33 16.97
C VAL A 97 -15.34 -7.83 17.70
N GLU A 98 -14.20 -8.47 17.49
CA GLU A 98 -12.91 -8.03 18.04
C GLU A 98 -11.78 -8.50 17.13
N VAL A 99 -10.77 -7.64 16.95
CA VAL A 99 -9.49 -8.01 16.34
C VAL A 99 -8.40 -7.62 17.32
N GLY A 100 -7.53 -8.58 17.64
CA GLY A 100 -6.37 -8.37 18.49
C GLY A 100 -5.09 -8.77 17.78
N ASP A 101 -3.98 -8.70 18.53
CA ASP A 101 -2.73 -9.23 18.05
C ASP A 101 -2.85 -10.74 17.81
N ARG A 102 -2.58 -11.17 16.57
CA ARG A 102 -2.66 -12.58 16.11
C ARG A 102 -3.98 -13.30 16.42
N ARG A 103 -5.08 -12.57 16.68
CA ARG A 103 -6.38 -13.16 17.01
C ARG A 103 -7.55 -12.38 16.43
N ALA A 104 -8.63 -13.09 16.12
CA ALA A 104 -9.91 -12.50 15.72
C ALA A 104 -11.07 -13.21 16.43
N VAL A 105 -12.03 -12.44 16.93
CA VAL A 105 -13.22 -12.95 17.62
C VAL A 105 -14.44 -12.72 16.76
N PHE A 106 -15.12 -13.81 16.46
CA PHE A 106 -16.34 -13.88 15.67
C PHE A 106 -17.52 -14.27 16.58
N GLU A 107 -18.70 -13.71 16.35
CA GLU A 107 -19.90 -14.01 17.12
C GLU A 107 -21.08 -14.37 16.22
N ARG A 108 -21.85 -15.39 16.61
CA ARG A 108 -23.13 -15.75 15.99
C ARG A 108 -24.10 -16.22 17.07
N GLU A 109 -25.27 -15.61 17.14
CA GLU A 109 -26.34 -15.99 18.09
C GLU A 109 -25.85 -16.09 19.56
N GLY A 110 -24.92 -15.20 19.96
CA GLY A 110 -24.31 -15.19 21.30
C GLY A 110 -23.19 -16.21 21.52
N ALA A 111 -22.91 -17.08 20.54
CA ALA A 111 -21.76 -17.99 20.58
C ALA A 111 -20.52 -17.29 19.98
N ARG A 112 -19.42 -17.29 20.74
CA ARG A 112 -18.13 -16.71 20.32
C ARG A 112 -17.21 -17.78 19.76
N ARG A 113 -16.55 -17.48 18.64
CA ARG A 113 -15.50 -18.27 18.03
C ARG A 113 -14.24 -17.41 17.94
N ILE A 114 -13.14 -17.91 18.48
CA ILE A 114 -11.85 -17.23 18.42
C ILE A 114 -10.98 -17.99 17.43
N LEU A 115 -10.41 -17.26 16.47
CA LEU A 115 -9.34 -17.77 15.62
C LEU A 115 -8.02 -17.18 16.11
N TYR A 116 -7.00 -18.03 16.10
CA TYR A 116 -5.62 -17.65 16.37
C TYR A 116 -4.79 -17.89 15.11
N MET A 117 -3.77 -17.08 14.92
CA MET A 117 -2.77 -17.29 13.88
C MET A 117 -1.75 -18.30 14.41
N ASP A 118 -1.70 -19.48 13.79
CA ASP A 118 -0.74 -20.55 14.11
C ASP A 118 0.72 -20.10 13.94
#